data_AF-A0A1F8PK98-F1
#
_entry.id   AF-A0A1F8PK98-F1
#
_cell.length_a   1.000
_cell.length_b   1.000
_cell.length_c   1.000
_cell.angle_alpha   90.00
_cell.angle_beta   90.00
_cell.angle_gamma   90.00
#
_symmetry.space_group_name_H-M   'P 1'
#
loop_
_entity.id
_entity.type
_entity.pdbx_description
1 polymer ?
#
loop_
_entity_poly.entity_id
_entity_poly.type
_entity_poly.pdbx_seq_one_letter_code
_entity_poly.pdbx_strand_id
1 'polypeptide(L)'
;MATGKYSLDEWTSHAFVLGHRSKLGGKISLSKWHDLFHNRFYLGKTGWGRRGGGERDGNHTVLTDPATFAKVQEVLAKHDHYKKRTQRHEYLLSGLTYSLDADSPCLVTTQPSKHMSYYRNKTKVNGSQVYYNCQEIDEQASVVIKSLVIQPESRPQIQSALQEWLAEMGRTSEDSELSRARQRLDSLRTKRKNVNRCLRASMCKRARSSVMN
;
A
#
# COMPACT_ATOMS: atom_id res chain seq x y z
N MET A 1 14.70 26.57 -16.91
CA MET A 1 13.30 27.02 -16.66
C MET A 1 12.34 25.84 -16.74
N ALA A 2 11.51 25.62 -15.71
CA ALA A 2 10.46 24.58 -15.71
C ALA A 2 9.19 25.12 -16.39
N THR A 3 8.96 24.73 -17.65
CA THR A 3 7.91 25.27 -18.52
C THR A 3 6.61 24.49 -18.51
N GLY A 4 6.60 23.22 -18.08
CA GLY A 4 5.41 22.37 -17.99
C GLY A 4 4.72 22.03 -19.32
N LYS A 5 5.34 22.38 -20.45
CA LYS A 5 4.79 22.24 -21.81
C LYS A 5 4.65 20.78 -22.26
N TYR A 6 5.40 19.87 -21.67
CA TYR A 6 5.45 18.46 -22.06
C TYR A 6 5.04 17.60 -20.87
N SER A 7 4.22 16.59 -21.13
CA SER A 7 4.08 15.44 -20.23
C SER A 7 5.40 14.64 -20.19
N LEU A 8 5.57 13.76 -19.20
CA LEU A 8 6.78 12.93 -19.12
C LEU A 8 6.97 12.05 -20.36
N ASP A 9 5.88 11.56 -20.95
CA ASP A 9 5.92 10.73 -22.14
C ASP A 9 6.40 11.52 -23.36
N GLU A 10 5.80 12.69 -23.61
CA GLU A 10 6.23 13.62 -24.66
C GLU A 10 7.67 14.10 -24.45
N TRP A 11 8.06 14.37 -23.21
CA TRP A 11 9.44 14.73 -22.86
C TRP A 11 10.43 13.65 -23.25
N THR A 12 10.10 12.36 -23.09
CA THR A 12 11.02 11.28 -23.47
C THR A 12 11.32 11.30 -24.97
N SER A 13 10.30 11.57 -25.79
CA SER A 13 10.45 11.66 -27.25
C SER A 13 11.16 12.96 -27.65
N HIS A 14 10.82 14.08 -27.03
CA HIS A 14 11.48 15.37 -27.28
C HIS A 14 12.96 15.34 -26.89
N ALA A 15 13.31 14.82 -25.71
CA ALA A 15 14.69 14.65 -25.26
C ALA A 15 15.50 13.75 -26.20
N PHE A 16 14.86 12.74 -26.80
CA PHE A 16 15.49 11.92 -27.83
C PHE A 16 15.74 12.73 -29.12
N VAL A 17 14.83 13.59 -29.56
CA VAL A 17 15.10 14.45 -30.72
C VAL A 17 16.27 15.41 -30.44
N LEU A 18 16.39 15.91 -29.20
CA LEU A 18 17.52 16.76 -28.76
C LEU A 18 18.86 16.01 -28.62
N GLY A 19 18.90 14.70 -28.87
CA GLY A 19 20.14 13.92 -28.80
C GLY A 19 20.46 13.36 -27.41
N HIS A 20 19.60 13.51 -26.41
CA HIS A 20 19.77 12.82 -25.14
C HIS A 20 19.46 11.32 -25.34
N ARG A 21 20.46 10.47 -25.04
CA ARG A 21 20.44 9.04 -25.32
C ARG A 21 20.77 8.26 -24.06
N SER A 22 20.27 7.04 -23.98
CA SER A 22 20.76 6.07 -23.01
C SER A 22 22.19 5.64 -23.37
N LYS A 23 22.88 4.95 -22.45
CA LYS A 23 24.22 4.40 -22.72
C LYS A 23 24.28 3.50 -23.96
N LEU A 24 23.16 2.88 -24.32
CA LEU A 24 23.03 1.99 -25.49
C LEU A 24 22.52 2.73 -26.74
N GLY A 25 22.47 4.06 -26.73
CA GLY A 25 21.95 4.86 -27.86
C GLY A 25 20.43 4.87 -27.99
N GLY A 26 19.69 4.27 -27.06
CA GLY A 26 18.23 4.22 -27.07
C GLY A 26 17.56 5.42 -26.40
N LYS A 27 16.23 5.42 -26.40
CA LYS A 27 15.43 6.35 -25.58
C LYS A 27 15.65 6.06 -24.10
N ILE A 28 15.80 7.11 -23.29
CA ILE A 28 15.78 6.98 -21.83
C ILE A 28 14.33 6.70 -21.41
N SER A 29 14.11 5.68 -20.59
CA SER A 29 12.77 5.27 -20.19
C SER A 29 12.06 6.33 -19.34
N LEU A 30 10.73 6.37 -19.43
CA LEU A 30 9.90 7.28 -18.64
C LEU A 30 10.18 7.17 -17.14
N SER A 31 10.30 5.94 -16.63
CA SER A 31 10.61 5.71 -15.21
C SER A 31 11.94 6.34 -14.79
N LYS A 32 12.94 6.34 -15.68
CA LYS A 32 14.26 6.91 -15.38
C LYS A 32 14.22 8.44 -15.33
N TRP A 33 13.48 9.07 -16.25
CA TRP A 33 13.20 10.50 -16.19
C TRP A 33 12.44 10.89 -14.93
N HIS A 34 11.42 10.12 -14.58
CA HIS A 34 10.68 10.30 -13.34
C HIS A 34 11.62 10.23 -12.12
N ASP A 35 12.49 9.23 -12.04
CA ASP A 35 13.47 9.11 -10.95
C ASP A 35 14.43 10.30 -10.91
N LEU A 36 14.91 10.75 -12.07
CA LEU A 36 15.80 11.88 -12.22
C LEU A 36 15.14 13.17 -11.70
N PHE A 37 13.93 13.48 -12.13
CA PHE A 37 13.26 14.71 -11.68
C PHE A 37 12.86 14.70 -10.20
N HIS A 38 12.72 13.52 -9.57
CA HIS A 38 12.46 13.43 -8.13
C HIS A 38 13.73 13.33 -7.28
N ASN A 39 14.91 13.29 -7.89
CA ASN A 39 16.14 13.06 -7.15
C ASN A 39 16.60 14.35 -6.47
N ARG A 40 16.56 14.36 -5.13
CA ARG A 40 17.01 15.49 -4.31
C ARG A 40 18.52 15.66 -4.30
N PHE A 41 19.27 14.71 -4.87
CA PHE A 41 20.69 14.87 -5.16
C PHE A 41 21.00 16.18 -5.90
N TYR A 42 20.14 16.60 -6.83
CA TYR A 42 20.36 17.85 -7.58
C TYR A 42 20.31 19.12 -6.70
N LEU A 43 19.74 19.03 -5.50
CA LEU A 43 19.69 20.10 -4.49
C LEU A 43 20.85 20.07 -3.50
N GLY A 44 21.89 19.25 -3.74
CA GLY A 44 22.97 19.06 -2.76
C GLY A 44 22.61 18.11 -1.62
N LYS A 45 21.43 17.48 -1.64
CA LYS A 45 21.00 16.56 -0.56
C LYS A 45 21.43 15.13 -0.85
N THR A 46 21.93 14.43 0.16
CA THR A 46 22.28 13.02 0.09
C THR A 46 21.40 12.23 1.06
N GLY A 47 20.94 11.05 0.66
CA GLY A 47 20.10 10.22 1.50
C GLY A 47 19.04 9.47 0.71
N TRP A 48 18.69 8.29 1.22
CA TRP A 48 17.63 7.45 0.67
C TRP A 48 16.28 7.88 1.24
N GLY A 49 15.85 9.12 0.94
CA GLY A 49 14.61 9.70 1.47
C GLY A 49 13.35 8.86 1.17
N ARG A 50 13.38 8.00 0.14
CA ARG A 50 12.29 7.05 -0.17
C ARG A 50 12.33 5.73 0.63
N ARG A 51 13.45 5.39 1.30
CA ARG A 51 13.66 4.13 2.05
C ARG A 51 13.89 4.33 3.55
N GLY A 52 13.56 5.50 4.09
CA GLY A 52 13.60 5.75 5.54
C GLY A 52 14.96 6.19 6.09
N GLY A 53 15.91 6.57 5.23
CA GLY A 53 17.11 7.28 5.65
C GLY A 53 16.84 8.79 5.66
N GLY A 54 17.13 9.47 6.77
CA GLY A 54 17.03 10.93 6.86
C GLY A 54 17.90 11.63 5.80
N GLU A 55 17.42 12.78 5.32
CA GLU A 55 18.17 13.60 4.37
C GLU A 55 19.34 14.29 5.08
N ARG A 56 20.52 14.26 4.44
CA ARG A 56 21.73 14.92 4.91
C ARG A 56 22.26 15.86 3.84
N ASP A 57 22.97 16.89 4.24
CA ASP A 57 23.67 17.76 3.31
C ASP A 57 24.87 17.02 2.71
N GLY A 58 24.94 16.99 1.39
CA GLY A 58 26.06 16.46 0.62
C GLY A 58 27.12 17.53 0.41
N ASN A 59 28.36 17.08 0.20
CA ASN A 59 29.49 17.95 -0.11
C ASN A 59 29.69 18.17 -1.62
N HIS A 60 28.66 17.93 -2.44
CA HIS A 60 28.74 18.07 -3.88
C HIS A 60 28.06 19.36 -4.36
N THR A 61 28.51 19.85 -5.51
CA THR A 61 27.97 21.07 -6.11
C THR A 61 26.48 20.92 -6.42
N VAL A 62 25.69 21.87 -5.96
CA VAL A 62 24.25 21.97 -6.23
C VAL A 62 24.06 22.24 -7.72
N LEU A 63 23.24 21.41 -8.39
CA LEU A 63 23.01 21.47 -9.83
C LEU A 63 21.73 22.23 -10.19
N THR A 64 20.82 22.45 -9.23
CA THR A 64 19.57 23.19 -9.44
C THR A 64 19.16 23.96 -8.20
N ASP A 65 18.47 25.07 -8.38
CA ASP A 65 17.94 25.85 -7.28
C ASP A 65 16.67 25.20 -6.68
N PRO A 66 16.41 25.37 -5.36
CA PRO A 66 15.24 24.82 -4.70
C PRO A 66 13.90 25.25 -5.31
N ALA A 67 13.81 26.48 -5.82
CA ALA A 67 12.58 27.01 -6.38
C ALA A 67 12.23 26.34 -7.71
N THR A 68 13.22 26.14 -8.60
CA THR A 68 13.08 25.40 -9.84
C THR A 68 12.72 23.95 -9.56
N PHE A 69 13.37 23.30 -8.60
CA PHE A 69 13.05 21.93 -8.23
C PHE A 69 11.61 21.80 -7.73
N ALA A 70 11.17 22.69 -6.83
CA ALA A 70 9.80 22.71 -6.33
C ALA A 70 8.78 22.92 -7.45
N LYS A 71 9.07 23.84 -8.39
CA LYS A 71 8.23 24.08 -9.56
C LYS A 71 8.11 22.85 -10.46
N VAL A 72 9.20 22.09 -10.65
CA VAL A 72 9.15 20.81 -11.38
C VAL A 72 8.26 19.81 -10.65
N GLN A 73 8.37 19.67 -9.33
CA GLN A 73 7.50 18.75 -8.58
C GLN A 73 6.02 19.14 -8.71
N GLU A 74 5.71 20.43 -8.67
CA GLU A 74 4.35 20.94 -8.86
C GLU A 74 3.81 20.62 -10.26
N VAL A 75 4.62 20.83 -11.30
CA VAL A 75 4.26 20.49 -12.68
C VAL A 75 3.99 18.99 -12.81
N LEU A 76 4.86 18.13 -12.25
CA LEU A 76 4.67 16.68 -12.28
C LEU A 76 3.39 16.26 -11.55
N ALA A 77 3.12 16.85 -10.39
CA ALA A 77 1.89 16.59 -9.63
C ALA A 77 0.64 17.03 -10.40
N LYS A 78 0.68 18.17 -11.09
CA LYS A 78 -0.42 18.65 -11.96
C LYS A 78 -0.68 17.71 -13.13
N HIS A 79 0.37 17.25 -13.81
CA HIS A 79 0.27 16.27 -14.91
C HIS A 79 -0.30 14.93 -14.44
N ASP A 80 0.00 14.52 -13.21
CA ASP A 80 -0.64 13.36 -12.58
C ASP A 80 -2.03 13.69 -11.99
N HIS A 81 -2.61 14.87 -12.26
CA HIS A 81 -3.88 15.36 -11.70
C HIS A 81 -3.98 15.27 -10.17
N TYR A 82 -2.86 15.38 -9.47
CA TYR A 82 -2.76 15.12 -8.03
C TYR A 82 -3.38 13.77 -7.63
N LYS A 83 -3.33 12.78 -8.52
CA LYS A 83 -3.93 11.47 -8.29
C LYS A 83 -3.31 10.86 -7.05
N LYS A 84 -4.11 10.77 -5.99
CA LYS A 84 -3.82 9.82 -4.93
C LYS A 84 -4.03 8.44 -5.55
N ARG A 85 -3.03 7.56 -5.43
CA ARG A 85 -3.13 6.18 -5.90
C ARG A 85 -4.26 5.47 -5.13
N THR A 86 -5.46 5.51 -5.68
CA THR A 86 -6.60 4.76 -5.17
C THR A 86 -6.46 3.32 -5.62
N GLN A 87 -6.55 2.38 -4.68
CA GLN A 87 -6.62 0.98 -5.03
C GLN A 87 -7.90 0.74 -5.85
N ARG A 88 -7.76 0.24 -7.08
CA ARG A 88 -8.92 -0.06 -7.95
C ARG A 88 -9.82 -1.15 -7.35
N HIS A 89 -9.22 -2.11 -6.65
CA HIS A 89 -9.91 -3.25 -6.07
C HIS A 89 -9.69 -3.26 -4.56
N GLU A 90 -10.80 -3.38 -3.82
CA GLU A 90 -10.78 -3.65 -2.39
C GLU A 90 -11.04 -5.14 -2.17
N TYR A 91 -10.22 -5.78 -1.33
CA TYR A 91 -10.33 -7.20 -1.02
C TYR A 91 -10.57 -7.38 0.47
N LEU A 92 -11.45 -8.31 0.83
CA LEU A 92 -11.95 -8.47 2.20
C LEU A 92 -10.82 -8.74 3.19
N LEU A 93 -9.95 -9.70 2.88
CA LEU A 93 -8.92 -10.20 3.80
C LEU A 93 -7.52 -9.70 3.44
N SER A 94 -7.41 -8.57 2.72
CA SER A 94 -6.13 -7.99 2.37
C SER A 94 -5.29 -7.65 3.61
N GLY A 95 -4.08 -8.20 3.71
CA GLY A 95 -3.18 -8.00 4.86
C GLY A 95 -3.61 -8.76 6.14
N LEU A 96 -4.55 -9.69 6.01
CA LEU A 96 -4.99 -10.60 7.08
C LEU A 96 -4.65 -12.06 6.78
N THR A 97 -4.57 -12.44 5.50
CA THR A 97 -4.30 -13.81 5.09
C THR A 97 -2.83 -14.19 5.26
N TYR A 98 -2.61 -15.40 5.78
CA TYR A 98 -1.30 -16.02 5.98
C TYR A 98 -1.35 -17.44 5.40
N SER A 99 -0.34 -17.80 4.62
CA SER A 99 -0.21 -19.15 4.06
C SER A 99 0.66 -19.99 4.99
N LEU A 100 0.11 -21.11 5.45
CA LEU A 100 0.85 -22.10 6.24
C LEU A 100 1.86 -22.85 5.37
N ASP A 101 1.49 -23.16 4.12
CA ASP A 101 2.37 -23.88 3.16
C ASP A 101 3.68 -23.14 2.89
N ALA A 102 3.62 -21.80 2.88
CA ALA A 102 4.73 -20.92 2.51
C ALA A 102 5.34 -20.17 3.68
N ASP A 103 4.85 -20.41 4.89
CA ASP A 103 5.12 -19.66 6.11
C ASP A 103 5.28 -18.15 5.84
N SER A 104 4.30 -17.57 5.16
CA SER A 104 4.38 -16.17 4.75
C SER A 104 3.02 -15.50 4.59
N PRO A 105 2.97 -14.16 4.75
CA PRO A 105 1.77 -13.39 4.46
C PRO A 105 1.36 -13.52 2.98
N CYS A 106 0.06 -13.52 2.73
CA CYS A 106 -0.47 -13.53 1.38
C CYS A 106 -0.59 -12.10 0.81
N LEU A 107 -0.32 -11.98 -0.49
CA LEU A 107 -0.57 -10.79 -1.30
C LEU A 107 -1.82 -11.03 -2.15
N VAL A 108 -2.52 -9.96 -2.52
CA VAL A 108 -3.71 -10.09 -3.37
C VAL A 108 -3.41 -9.64 -4.80
N THR A 109 -3.79 -10.45 -5.76
CA THR A 109 -3.67 -10.15 -7.20
C THR A 109 -5.00 -10.44 -7.89
N THR A 110 -5.50 -9.49 -8.68
CA THR A 110 -6.56 -9.76 -9.68
C THR A 110 -5.89 -10.15 -10.99
N GLN A 111 -6.34 -11.26 -11.59
CA GLN A 111 -5.96 -11.63 -12.94
C GLN A 111 -7.06 -11.21 -13.93
N PRO A 112 -6.86 -10.15 -14.74
CA PRO A 112 -7.92 -9.61 -15.59
C PRO A 112 -8.44 -10.62 -16.63
N SER A 113 -7.57 -11.46 -17.19
CA SER A 113 -7.94 -12.44 -18.22
C SER A 113 -8.87 -13.54 -17.72
N LYS A 114 -8.80 -13.86 -16.42
CA LYS A 114 -9.64 -14.90 -15.80
C LYS A 114 -10.84 -14.29 -15.07
N HIS A 115 -10.93 -12.96 -15.01
CA HIS A 115 -11.91 -12.25 -14.18
C HIS A 115 -11.96 -12.73 -12.71
N MET A 116 -10.84 -13.23 -12.19
CA MET A 116 -10.72 -13.82 -10.85
C MET A 116 -9.62 -13.15 -10.03
N SER A 117 -9.81 -13.16 -8.72
CA SER A 117 -8.86 -12.62 -7.74
C SER A 117 -8.34 -13.74 -6.85
N TYR A 118 -7.06 -13.66 -6.50
CA TYR A 118 -6.40 -14.68 -5.70
C TYR A 118 -5.61 -14.05 -4.54
N TYR A 119 -5.68 -14.69 -3.38
CA TYR A 119 -4.66 -14.58 -2.35
C TYR A 119 -3.51 -15.47 -2.77
N ARG A 120 -2.31 -14.91 -2.96
CA ARG A 120 -1.10 -15.67 -3.30
C ARG A 120 -0.07 -15.55 -2.20
N ASN A 121 0.68 -16.61 -1.96
CA ASN A 121 1.82 -16.54 -1.05
C ASN A 121 2.86 -15.52 -1.54
N LYS A 122 3.52 -14.85 -0.59
CA LYS A 122 4.62 -13.92 -0.90
C LYS A 122 5.87 -14.68 -1.30
N THR A 123 6.17 -15.77 -0.59
CA THR A 123 7.33 -16.62 -0.83
C THR A 123 6.93 -17.81 -1.71
N LYS A 124 7.84 -18.26 -2.59
CA LYS A 124 7.60 -19.45 -3.42
C LYS A 124 7.75 -20.72 -2.58
N VAL A 125 6.90 -21.70 -2.83
CA VAL A 125 6.97 -23.06 -2.27
C VAL A 125 7.31 -23.99 -3.41
N ASN A 126 8.37 -24.79 -3.28
CA ASN A 126 8.83 -25.71 -4.33
C ASN A 126 8.98 -25.05 -5.72
N GLY A 127 9.52 -23.83 -5.74
CA GLY A 127 9.73 -23.05 -6.97
C GLY A 127 8.48 -22.35 -7.55
N SER A 128 7.29 -22.61 -6.99
CA SER A 128 6.01 -22.12 -7.50
C SER A 128 5.25 -21.26 -6.47
N GLN A 129 4.31 -20.44 -6.96
CA GLN A 129 3.39 -19.68 -6.10
C GLN A 129 2.08 -20.45 -5.95
N VAL A 130 1.55 -20.47 -4.73
CA VAL A 130 0.25 -21.04 -4.42
C VAL A 130 -0.78 -19.93 -4.48
N TYR A 131 -1.91 -20.20 -5.12
CA TYR A 131 -2.99 -19.24 -5.33
C TYR A 131 -4.28 -19.80 -4.73
N TYR A 132 -4.84 -19.06 -3.78
CA TYR A 132 -6.14 -19.35 -3.15
C TYR A 132 -7.18 -18.40 -3.73
N ASN A 133 -8.30 -18.91 -4.22
CA ASN A 133 -9.36 -18.09 -4.80
C ASN A 133 -9.96 -17.15 -3.73
N CYS A 134 -10.00 -15.85 -4.01
CA CYS A 134 -10.54 -14.89 -3.04
C CYS A 134 -11.99 -15.17 -2.68
N GLN A 135 -12.82 -15.59 -3.64
CA GLN A 135 -14.24 -15.83 -3.36
C GLN A 135 -14.44 -16.98 -2.35
N GLU A 136 -13.77 -18.11 -2.58
CA GLU A 136 -13.86 -19.29 -1.73
C GLU A 136 -13.36 -19.00 -0.31
N ILE A 137 -12.21 -18.32 -0.19
CA ILE A 137 -11.63 -17.98 1.11
C ILE A 137 -12.49 -16.94 1.84
N ASP A 138 -13.03 -15.94 1.13
CA ASP A 138 -13.90 -14.93 1.74
C ASP A 138 -15.22 -15.55 2.23
N GLU A 139 -15.76 -16.54 1.52
CA GLU A 139 -16.95 -17.30 1.94
C GLU A 139 -16.68 -18.12 3.20
N GLN A 140 -15.55 -18.84 3.25
CA GLN A 140 -15.13 -19.57 4.45
C GLN A 140 -14.92 -18.65 5.65
N ALA A 141 -14.25 -17.51 5.44
CA ALA A 141 -14.03 -16.53 6.50
C ALA A 141 -15.34 -15.97 7.05
N SER A 142 -16.36 -15.77 6.21
CA SER A 142 -17.69 -15.33 6.65
C SER A 142 -18.33 -16.30 7.64
N VAL A 143 -18.18 -17.62 7.41
CA VAL A 143 -18.70 -18.66 8.33
C VAL A 143 -17.99 -18.59 9.68
N VAL A 144 -16.66 -18.50 9.68
CA VAL A 144 -15.86 -18.40 10.91
C VAL A 144 -16.16 -17.11 11.67
N ILE A 145 -16.29 -15.98 11.00
CA ILE A 145 -16.61 -14.70 11.66
C ILE A 145 -17.99 -14.76 12.34
N LYS A 146 -18.96 -15.44 11.72
CA LYS A 146 -20.30 -15.61 12.32
C LYS A 146 -20.26 -16.46 13.58
N SER A 147 -19.41 -17.49 13.65
CA SER A 147 -19.28 -18.30 14.87
C SER A 147 -18.55 -17.57 15.99
N LEU A 148 -17.72 -16.58 15.66
CA LEU A 148 -16.99 -15.74 16.62
C LEU A 148 -17.81 -14.55 17.15
N VAL A 149 -19.09 -14.44 16.80
CA VAL A 149 -19.93 -13.33 17.28
C VAL A 149 -20.11 -13.44 18.78
N ILE A 150 -19.53 -12.48 19.50
CA ILE A 150 -19.66 -12.36 20.95
C ILE A 150 -21.13 -12.08 21.29
N GLN A 151 -21.74 -13.01 22.02
CA GLN A 151 -23.11 -12.87 22.49
C GLN A 151 -23.24 -11.62 23.38
N PRO A 152 -24.34 -10.85 23.27
CA PRO A 152 -24.53 -9.63 24.04
C PRO A 152 -24.36 -9.83 25.55
N GLU A 153 -24.80 -10.99 26.04
CA GLU A 153 -24.77 -11.41 27.45
C GLU A 153 -23.34 -11.59 27.99
N SER A 154 -22.41 -12.04 27.15
CA SER A 154 -21.01 -12.28 27.53
C SER A 154 -20.13 -11.03 27.45
N ARG A 155 -20.63 -9.94 26.83
CA ARG A 155 -19.88 -8.68 26.67
C ARG A 155 -19.39 -8.07 28.00
N PRO A 156 -20.21 -7.92 29.05
CA PRO A 156 -19.75 -7.31 30.31
C PRO A 156 -18.63 -8.13 30.95
N GLN A 157 -18.73 -9.47 30.94
CA GLN A 157 -17.70 -10.35 31.48
C GLN A 157 -16.37 -10.21 30.73
N ILE A 158 -16.42 -10.20 29.40
CA ILE A 158 -15.23 -10.00 28.55
C ILE A 158 -14.63 -8.62 28.79
N GLN A 159 -15.46 -7.59 28.96
CA GLN A 159 -15.01 -6.23 29.21
C GLN A 159 -14.28 -6.11 30.56
N SER A 160 -14.83 -6.70 31.62
CA SER A 160 -14.19 -6.72 32.94
C SER A 160 -12.86 -7.48 32.90
N ALA A 161 -12.82 -8.67 32.32
CA ALA A 161 -11.59 -9.45 32.19
C ALA A 161 -10.50 -8.71 31.39
N LEU A 162 -10.88 -7.99 30.33
CA LEU A 162 -9.95 -7.14 29.57
C LEU A 162 -9.40 -5.97 30.40
N GLN A 163 -10.23 -5.34 31.22
CA GLN A 163 -9.81 -4.25 32.09
C GLN A 163 -8.84 -4.72 33.18
N GLU A 164 -9.13 -5.87 33.80
CA GLU A 164 -8.25 -6.51 34.78
C GLU A 164 -6.90 -6.86 34.15
N TRP A 165 -6.90 -7.53 32.99
CA TRP A 165 -5.67 -7.88 32.27
C TRP A 165 -4.83 -6.66 31.89
N LEU A 166 -5.47 -5.58 31.42
CA LEU A 166 -4.78 -4.32 31.11
C LEU A 166 -4.21 -3.64 32.36
N ALA A 167 -4.91 -3.70 33.49
CA ALA A 167 -4.43 -3.16 34.76
C ALA A 167 -3.25 -3.95 35.32
N GLU A 168 -3.23 -5.27 35.12
CA GLU A 168 -2.15 -6.15 35.53
C GLU A 168 -0.89 -5.95 34.66
N MET A 169 -1.05 -5.85 33.32
CA MET A 169 0.06 -5.52 32.41
C MET A 169 0.63 -4.10 32.63
N GLY A 170 -0.17 -3.17 33.14
CA GLY A 170 0.30 -1.83 33.51
C GLY A 170 1.22 -1.81 34.74
N ARG A 171 1.24 -2.89 35.55
CA ARG A 171 1.99 -2.95 36.81
C ARG A 171 3.40 -3.55 36.69
N THR A 172 3.72 -4.25 35.61
CA THR A 172 4.98 -5.04 35.48
C THR A 172 6.15 -4.35 34.74
N SER A 173 5.96 -3.14 34.14
CA SER A 173 6.94 -2.38 33.30
C SER A 173 7.33 -3.12 32.00
N GLU A 174 7.29 -2.57 30.79
CA GLU A 174 7.92 -1.36 30.24
C GLU A 174 6.96 -0.63 29.27
N ASP A 175 7.07 0.70 29.14
CA ASP A 175 6.36 1.51 28.13
C ASP A 175 6.48 0.95 26.69
N SER A 176 7.50 0.13 26.43
CA SER A 176 7.76 -0.56 25.18
C SER A 176 6.64 -1.57 24.82
N GLU A 177 6.15 -2.35 25.79
CA GLU A 177 5.12 -3.38 25.56
C GLU A 177 3.73 -2.79 25.43
N LEU A 178 3.40 -1.83 26.30
CA LEU A 178 2.15 -1.06 26.20
C LEU A 178 2.09 -0.28 24.89
N SER A 179 3.20 0.31 24.45
CA SER A 179 3.30 0.97 23.15
C SER A 179 3.09 -0.01 21.99
N ARG A 180 3.72 -1.19 22.02
CA ARG A 180 3.50 -2.25 21.02
C ARG A 180 2.05 -2.74 21.01
N ALA A 181 1.43 -2.92 22.17
CA ALA A 181 0.04 -3.32 22.30
C ALA A 181 -0.90 -2.23 21.74
N ARG A 182 -0.62 -0.95 22.00
CA ARG A 182 -1.37 0.19 21.44
C ARG A 182 -1.21 0.28 19.91
N GLN A 183 -0.01 0.12 19.38
CA GLN A 183 0.24 0.06 17.94
C GLN A 183 -0.49 -1.14 17.29
N ARG A 184 -0.46 -2.30 17.95
CA ARG A 184 -1.21 -3.49 17.52
C ARG A 184 -2.71 -3.19 17.50
N LEU A 185 -3.26 -2.59 18.55
CA LEU A 185 -4.67 -2.21 18.63
C LEU A 185 -5.08 -1.27 17.48
N ASP A 186 -4.27 -0.25 17.19
CA ASP A 186 -4.57 0.70 16.13
C ASP A 186 -4.49 0.06 14.73
N SER A 187 -3.52 -0.83 14.54
CA SER A 187 -3.43 -1.65 13.33
C SER A 187 -4.68 -2.53 13.15
N LEU A 188 -5.19 -3.14 14.23
CA LEU A 188 -6.40 -3.97 14.22
C LEU A 188 -7.65 -3.12 13.97
N ARG A 189 -7.74 -1.92 14.55
CA ARG A 189 -8.83 -0.97 14.29
C ARG A 189 -8.88 -0.58 12.81
N THR A 190 -7.72 -0.31 12.22
CA THR A 190 -7.60 0.02 10.79
C THR A 190 -8.02 -1.17 9.92
N LYS A 191 -7.53 -2.38 10.23
CA LYS A 191 -7.94 -3.62 9.54
C LYS A 191 -9.46 -3.85 9.65
N ARG A 192 -10.05 -3.69 10.83
CA ARG A 192 -11.51 -3.79 11.04
C ARG A 192 -12.29 -2.79 10.20
N LYS A 193 -11.86 -1.53 10.15
CA LYS A 193 -12.49 -0.50 9.31
C LYS A 193 -12.46 -0.89 7.83
N ASN A 194 -11.34 -1.41 7.34
CA ASN A 194 -11.18 -1.86 5.96
C ASN A 194 -12.11 -3.05 5.64
N VAL A 195 -12.14 -4.06 6.53
CA VAL A 195 -13.06 -5.21 6.40
C VAL A 195 -14.51 -4.74 6.34
N ASN A 196 -14.93 -3.87 7.26
CA ASN A 196 -16.30 -3.33 7.28
C ASN A 196 -16.63 -2.54 6.01
N ARG A 197 -15.68 -1.79 5.45
CA ARG A 197 -15.85 -1.09 4.17
C ARG A 197 -16.05 -2.09 3.02
N CYS A 198 -15.23 -3.13 2.94
CA CYS A 198 -15.35 -4.22 1.95
C CYS A 198 -16.70 -4.95 2.07
N LEU A 199 -17.13 -5.28 3.30
CA LEU A 199 -18.43 -5.91 3.55
C LEU A 199 -19.59 -5.04 3.03
N ARG A 200 -19.61 -3.75 3.37
CA ARG A 200 -20.62 -2.81 2.85
C ARG A 200 -20.62 -2.72 1.32
N ALA A 201 -19.45 -2.65 0.70
CA ALA A 201 -19.32 -2.62 -0.76
C ALA A 201 -19.82 -3.93 -1.42
N SER A 202 -19.57 -5.08 -0.80
CA SER A 202 -20.03 -6.39 -1.29
C SER A 202 -21.55 -6.56 -1.18
N MET A 203 -22.18 -6.08 -0.08
CA MET A 203 -23.62 -6.11 0.10
C MET A 203 -24.34 -5.20 -0.92
N CYS A 204 -23.79 -4.01 -1.20
CA CYS A 204 -24.33 -3.11 -2.23
C CYS A 204 -24.29 -3.70 -3.65
N LYS A 205 -23.25 -4.47 -3.99
CA LYS A 205 -23.16 -5.15 -5.29
C LYS A 205 -24.21 -6.26 -5.43
N ARG A 206 -24.39 -7.10 -4.39
CA ARG A 206 -25.40 -8.18 -4.41
C ARG A 206 -26.83 -7.65 -4.51
N ALA A 207 -27.14 -6.57 -3.80
CA ALA A 207 -28.46 -5.93 -3.87
C ALA A 207 -28.79 -5.42 -5.29
N ARG A 208 -27.80 -4.93 -6.05
CA ARG A 208 -28.01 -4.47 -7.44
C ARG A 208 -28.22 -5.63 -8.42
N SER A 209 -27.54 -6.76 -8.21
CA SER A 209 -27.74 -7.96 -9.05
C SER A 209 -29.07 -8.66 -8.81
N SER A 210 -29.64 -8.57 -7.59
CA SER A 210 -30.95 -9.14 -7.25
C SER A 210 -32.16 -8.37 -7.80
N VAL A 211 -31.97 -7.13 -8.26
CA VAL A 211 -33.04 -6.27 -8.82
C VAL A 211 -33.09 -6.39 -10.37
N MET A 212 -32.13 -7.09 -10.97
CA MET A 212 -32.04 -7.30 -12.43
C MET A 212 -32.43 -8.72 -12.88
N ASN A 213 -32.97 -9.55 -11.98
CA ASN A 213 -33.59 -10.84 -12.28
C ASN A 213 -35.08 -10.81 -11.96
#